data_AF-A0A6G2TUV5-F1
#
_entry.id   AF-A0A6G2TUV5-F1
#
_cell.length_a   1.000
_cell.length_b   1.000
_cell.length_c   1.000
_cell.angle_alpha   90.00
_cell.angle_beta   90.00
_cell.angle_gamma   90.00
#
_symmetry.space_group_name_H-M   'P 1'
#
loop_
_entity.id
_entity.type
_entity.pdbx_description
1 polymer ?
#
loop_
_entity_poly.entity_id
_entity_poly.type
_entity_poly.pdbx_seq_one_letter_code
_entity_poly.pdbx_strand_id
1 'polypeptide(L)' 'MSERQARVWAGADAGKGHHWAAVVDETGATLWSKKIENDETAILTA' A
#
# COMPACT_ATOMS: atom_id res chain seq x y z
N MET A 1 -26.94 7.62 -9.44
CA MET A 1 -25.77 7.09 -10.17
C MET A 1 -24.94 6.35 -9.15
N SER A 2 -24.76 5.03 -9.29
CA SER A 2 -23.86 4.28 -8.40
C SER A 2 -22.43 4.55 -8.87
N GLU A 3 -21.60 5.13 -8.01
CA GLU A 3 -20.17 5.23 -8.27
C GLU A 3 -19.61 3.80 -8.38
N ARG A 4 -18.92 3.51 -9.47
CA ARG A 4 -18.18 2.26 -9.59
C ARG A 4 -16.89 2.44 -8.79
N GLN A 5 -16.68 1.58 -7.80
CA GLN A 5 -15.38 1.54 -7.13
C GLN A 5 -14.32 1.14 -8.16
N ALA A 6 -13.26 1.94 -8.27
CA ALA A 6 -12.13 1.62 -9.12
C ALA A 6 -11.42 0.38 -8.57
N ARG A 7 -11.10 -0.59 -9.44
CA ARG A 7 -10.28 -1.74 -9.07
C ARG A 7 -8.82 -1.28 -9.05
N VAL A 8 -8.15 -1.55 -7.94
CA VAL A 8 -6.73 -1.24 -7.76
C VAL A 8 -6.01 -2.44 -7.17
N TRP A 9 -4.69 -2.47 -7.31
CA TRP A 9 -3.84 -3.50 -6.73
C TRP A 9 -2.81 -2.84 -5.82
N ALA A 10 -2.74 -3.33 -4.59
CA ALA A 10 -1.72 -2.93 -3.64
C ALA A 10 -0.59 -3.97 -3.62
N GLY A 11 0.65 -3.51 -3.73
CA GLY A 11 1.86 -4.31 -3.52
C GLY A 11 2.64 -3.78 -2.33
N ALA A 12 3.28 -4.69 -1.59
CA ALA A 12 4.17 -4.36 -0.49
C ALA A 12 5.53 -5.05 -0.69
N ASP A 13 6.60 -4.28 -0.53
CA ASP A 13 7.98 -4.76 -0.43
C ASP A 13 8.45 -4.57 1.01
N ALA A 14 8.77 -5.67 1.69
CA ALA A 14 9.04 -5.67 3.12
C ALA A 14 10.53 -5.77 3.42
N GLY A 15 11.13 -4.66 3.84
CA GLY A 15 12.52 -4.57 4.27
C GLY A 15 12.66 -4.60 5.80
N LYS A 16 13.90 -4.77 6.28
CA LYS A 16 14.18 -4.89 7.73
C LYS A 16 13.89 -3.60 8.52
N GLY A 17 14.22 -2.44 7.95
CA GLY A 17 13.98 -1.15 8.61
C GLY A 17 12.75 -0.41 8.10
N HIS A 18 12.30 -0.73 6.88
CA HIS A 18 11.21 -0.02 6.22
C HIS A 18 10.53 -0.93 5.21
N HIS A 19 9.27 -0.66 4.95
CA HIS A 19 8.49 -1.21 3.87
C HIS A 19 8.30 -0.19 2.76
N TRP A 20 8.02 -0.67 1.57
CA TRP A 20 7.44 0.13 0.51
C TRP A 20 6.05 -0.40 0.20
N ALA A 21 5.08 0.49 0.11
CA ALA A 21 3.74 0.13 -0.35
C ALA A 21 3.40 0.97 -1.59
N ALA A 22 2.83 0.32 -2.60
CA ALA A 22 2.42 0.98 -3.82
C ALA A 22 1.04 0.48 -4.25
N VAL A 23 0.26 1.37 -4.86
CA VAL A 23 -1.04 1.06 -5.46
C VAL A 23 -0.98 1.40 -6.93
N VAL A 24 -1.40 0.46 -7.77
CA VAL A 24 -1.50 0.63 -9.22
C VAL A 24 -2.92 0.44 -9.72
N ASP A 25 -3.25 1.08 -10.84
CA ASP A 25 -4.47 0.81 -11.60
C ASP A 25 -4.31 -0.39 -12.55
N GLU A 26 -5.35 -0.66 -13.33
CA GLU A 26 -5.42 -1.76 -14.30
C GLU A 26 -4.45 -1.65 -15.47
N THR A 27 -3.93 -0.45 -15.73
CA THR A 27 -2.90 -0.21 -16.75
C THR A 27 -1.49 -0.38 -16.19
N GLY A 28 -1.37 -0.56 -14.86
CA GLY A 28 -0.12 -0.58 -14.13
C GLY A 28 0.41 0.81 -13.76
N ALA A 29 -0.40 1.87 -13.94
CA ALA A 29 0.01 3.21 -13.54
C ALA A 29 -0.02 3.35 -12.01
N THR A 30 1.05 3.88 -11.45
CA THR A 30 1.18 4.11 -10.00
C THR A 30 0.25 5.24 -9.57
N LEU A 31 -0.77 4.90 -8.77
CA LEU A 31 -1.68 5.86 -8.16
C LEU A 31 -1.16 6.38 -6.82
N TRP A 32 -0.41 5.54 -6.11
CA TRP A 32 0.15 5.87 -4.80
C TRP A 32 1.40 5.04 -4.53
N SER A 33 2.36 5.63 -3.84
CA SER A 33 3.64 5.00 -3.51
C SER A 33 4.24 5.67 -2.28
N LYS A 34 4.56 4.88 -1.25
CA LYS A 34 5.08 5.42 0.00
C LYS A 34 6.05 4.45 0.68
N LYS A 35 7.13 5.04 1.21
CA LYS A 35 8.00 4.41 2.20
C LYS A 35 7.36 4.47 3.58
N ILE A 36 7.30 3.34 4.27
CA ILE A 36 6.68 3.19 5.58
C ILE A 36 7.76 2.64 6.52
N GLU A 37 7.91 3.23 7.70
CA GLU A 37 8.81 2.70 8.73
C GLU A 37 8.34 1.29 9.14
N ASN A 38 9.27 0.37 9.34
CA ASN A 38 8.95 -0.93 9.93
C ASN A 38 8.84 -0.76 11.45
N ASP A 39 7.65 -0.35 11.90
CA ASP A 39 7.33 -0.19 13.31
C ASP A 39 6.31 -1.25 13.76
N GLU A 40 6.65 -1.97 14.82
CA GLU A 40 5.81 -3.02 15.41
C GLU A 40 4.84 -2.47 16.47
N THR A 41 4.92 -1.18 16.84
CA THR A 41 4.13 -0.58 17.92
C THR A 41 2.62 -0.79 17.76
N ALA A 42 2.12 -0.73 16.53
CA ALA A 42 0.70 -0.98 16.23
C ALA A 42 0.28 -2.45 16.39
N ILE A 43 1.21 -3.40 16.22
CA ILE A 43 0.96 -4.83 16.44
C ILE A 43 0.91 -5.13 17.94
N LEU A 44 1.79 -4.51 18.70
CA LEU A 44 1.90 -4.72 20.15
C LEU A 44 0.71 -4.16 20.95
N THR A 45 -0.17 -3.38 20.31
CA THR A 45 -1.32 -2.71 20.93
C THR A 45 -2.68 -3.12 20.33
N ALA A 46 -2.68 -4.15 19.48
CA ALA A 46 -3.88 -4.68 18.81
C ALA A 46 -4.73 -5.60 19.70
#